data_AF-A0A7W9AYZ2-F1
#
_entry.id   AF-A0A7W9AYZ2-F1
#
_cell.length_a   1.000
_cell.length_b   1.000
_cell.length_c   1.000
_cell.angle_alpha   90.00
_cell.angle_beta   90.00
_cell.angle_gamma   90.00
#
_symmetry.space_group_name_H-M   'P 1'
#
loop_
_entity.id
_entity.type
_entity.pdbx_description
1 polymer ?
#
loop_
_entity_poly.entity_id
_entity_poly.type
_entity_poly.pdbx_seq_one_letter_code
_entity_poly.pdbx_strand_id
1 'polypeptide(L)'
;MAETNIDKALESLNQAADAVRQAAENAGGFSDAAAAAAHAASGGAIDPFVFRFAIFILSIFVGYYVVWSVTPALHTPLMAVTNAISSVIVVGALLAVGLSLSGWATGFGFIALILASVNIFGGFLVTQRMLAMYKKKEK
;
A
#
# COMPACT_ATOMS: atom_id res chain seq x y z
N MET A 1 41.07 14.44 -3.70
CA MET A 1 40.44 13.29 -4.39
C MET A 1 39.46 12.53 -3.49
N ALA A 2 39.72 12.35 -2.18
CA ALA A 2 38.76 11.72 -1.27
C ALA A 2 37.52 12.59 -0.99
N GLU A 3 37.69 13.90 -0.75
CA GLU A 3 36.56 14.84 -0.55
C GLU A 3 35.60 14.86 -1.74
N THR A 4 36.13 14.89 -2.96
CA THR A 4 35.33 14.89 -4.21
C THR A 4 34.47 13.63 -4.39
N ASN A 5 34.85 12.51 -3.78
CA ASN A 5 34.07 11.27 -3.81
C ASN A 5 32.99 11.25 -2.71
N ILE A 6 33.26 11.86 -1.56
CA ILE A 6 32.27 12.02 -0.48
C ILE A 6 31.19 13.02 -0.91
N ASP A 7 31.56 14.13 -1.55
CA ASP A 7 30.61 15.13 -2.04
C ASP A 7 29.66 14.53 -3.08
N LYS A 8 30.16 13.72 -4.01
CA LYS A 8 29.33 12.97 -4.97
C LYS A 8 28.43 11.93 -4.31
N ALA A 9 28.87 11.31 -3.22
CA ALA A 9 28.05 10.37 -2.45
C ALA A 9 26.93 11.11 -1.70
N LEU A 10 27.21 12.28 -1.13
CA LEU A 10 26.21 13.13 -0.50
C LEU A 10 25.19 13.67 -1.51
N GLU A 11 25.64 14.07 -2.69
CA GLU A 11 24.77 14.56 -3.77
C GLU A 11 23.84 13.46 -4.29
N SER A 12 24.36 12.23 -4.49
CA SER A 12 23.53 11.09 -4.90
C SER A 12 22.55 10.63 -3.80
N LEU A 13 22.92 10.76 -2.52
CA LEU A 13 22.00 10.52 -1.39
C LEU A 13 20.87 11.56 -1.34
N ASN A 14 21.18 12.84 -1.53
CA ASN A 14 20.17 13.90 -1.56
C ASN A 14 19.22 13.74 -2.76
N GLN A 15 19.75 13.43 -3.95
CA GLN A 15 18.93 13.13 -5.13
C GLN A 15 18.03 11.91 -4.90
N ALA A 16 18.53 10.85 -4.27
CA ALA A 16 17.73 9.69 -3.92
C ALA A 16 16.63 10.03 -2.89
N ALA A 17 16.95 10.86 -1.89
CA ALA A 17 15.97 11.32 -0.90
C ALA A 17 14.85 12.17 -1.53
N ASP A 18 15.18 13.06 -2.46
CA ASP A 18 14.19 13.90 -3.15
C ASP A 18 13.34 13.10 -4.14
N ALA A 19 13.92 12.12 -4.84
CA ALA A 19 13.17 11.20 -5.68
C ALA A 19 12.15 10.36 -4.87
N VAL A 20 12.53 9.93 -3.65
CA VAL A 20 11.62 9.20 -2.74
C VAL A 20 10.49 10.11 -2.25
N ARG A 21 10.78 11.37 -1.91
CA ARG A 21 9.75 12.35 -1.53
C ARG A 21 8.75 12.59 -2.65
N GLN A 22 9.24 12.80 -3.87
CA GLN A 22 8.40 13.02 -5.04
C GLN A 22 7.54 11.78 -5.36
N ALA A 23 8.10 10.58 -5.23
CA ALA A 23 7.35 9.34 -5.40
C ALA A 23 6.25 9.17 -4.33
N ALA A 24 6.53 9.57 -3.09
CA ALA A 24 5.58 9.53 -1.99
C ALA A 24 4.42 10.54 -2.16
N GLU A 25 4.69 11.74 -2.68
CA GLU A 25 3.65 12.71 -3.05
C GLU A 25 2.76 12.19 -4.20
N ASN A 26 3.38 11.53 -5.19
CA ASN A 26 2.67 10.94 -6.31
C ASN A 26 1.84 9.69 -5.94
N ALA A 27 2.13 9.01 -4.83
CA ALA A 27 1.42 7.82 -4.39
C ALA A 27 -0.05 8.08 -4.00
N GLY A 28 -0.38 9.30 -3.53
CA GLY A 28 -1.77 9.75 -3.34
C GLY A 28 -2.43 10.30 -4.62
N GLY A 29 -1.63 10.45 -5.68
CA GLY A 29 -2.00 11.21 -6.87
C GLY A 29 -3.17 10.63 -7.66
N PHE A 30 -3.41 9.32 -7.64
CA PHE A 30 -4.52 8.75 -8.43
C PHE A 30 -5.90 9.14 -7.87
N SER A 31 -6.11 8.96 -6.55
CA SER A 31 -7.37 9.36 -5.92
C SER A 31 -7.54 10.87 -5.93
N ASP A 32 -6.45 11.61 -5.80
CA ASP A 32 -6.47 13.07 -5.72
C ASP A 32 -6.67 13.71 -7.10
N ALA A 33 -6.04 13.16 -8.14
CA ALA A 33 -6.27 13.56 -9.53
C ALA A 33 -7.68 13.19 -9.99
N ALA A 34 -8.19 12.01 -9.62
CA ALA A 34 -9.56 11.61 -9.94
C ALA A 34 -10.59 12.49 -9.22
N ALA A 35 -10.35 12.82 -7.95
CA ALA A 35 -11.21 13.72 -7.19
C ALA A 35 -11.18 15.16 -7.75
N ALA A 36 -9.99 15.67 -8.07
CA ALA A 36 -9.83 16.99 -8.68
C ALA A 36 -10.48 17.07 -10.07
N ALA A 37 -10.34 16.02 -10.88
CA ALA A 37 -10.99 15.92 -12.18
C ALA A 37 -12.52 15.87 -12.05
N ALA A 38 -13.05 15.09 -11.11
CA ALA A 38 -14.49 15.02 -10.84
C ALA A 38 -15.05 16.36 -10.32
N HIS A 39 -14.31 17.03 -9.44
CA HIS A 39 -14.66 18.34 -8.91
C HIS A 39 -14.65 19.42 -10.01
N ALA A 40 -13.64 19.41 -10.88
CA ALA A 40 -13.55 20.34 -12.01
C ALA A 40 -14.64 20.08 -13.06
N ALA A 41 -14.88 18.81 -13.42
CA ALA A 41 -15.88 18.43 -14.40
C ALA A 41 -17.33 18.69 -13.92
N SER A 42 -17.56 18.67 -12.62
CA SER A 42 -18.85 19.00 -12.01
C SER A 42 -19.05 20.49 -11.72
N GLY A 43 -18.11 21.36 -12.12
CA GLY A 43 -18.19 22.81 -11.88
C GLY A 43 -18.12 23.20 -10.40
N GLY A 44 -17.55 22.34 -9.56
CA GLY A 44 -17.46 22.55 -8.11
C GLY A 44 -18.57 21.91 -7.29
N ALA A 45 -19.47 21.14 -7.90
CA ALA A 45 -20.57 20.51 -7.18
C ALA A 45 -20.16 19.27 -6.37
N ILE A 46 -19.09 18.56 -6.75
CA ILE A 46 -18.62 17.35 -6.07
C ILE A 46 -17.38 17.67 -5.24
N ASP A 47 -17.54 17.67 -3.91
CA ASP A 47 -16.44 17.84 -2.98
C ASP A 47 -15.48 16.62 -3.00
N PRO A 48 -14.15 16.81 -2.87
CA PRO A 48 -13.19 15.70 -2.94
C PRO A 48 -13.39 14.67 -1.82
N PHE A 49 -13.91 15.08 -0.66
CA PHE A 49 -14.30 14.17 0.41
C PHE A 49 -15.46 13.28 -0.01
N VAL A 50 -16.52 13.84 -0.59
CA VAL A 50 -17.68 13.08 -1.08
C VAL A 50 -17.24 12.09 -2.16
N PHE A 51 -16.32 12.48 -3.03
CA PHE A 51 -15.75 11.59 -4.04
C PHE A 51 -14.99 10.42 -3.42
N ARG A 52 -14.08 10.67 -2.46
CA ARG A 52 -13.35 9.61 -1.74
C ARG A 52 -14.29 8.71 -0.94
N PHE A 53 -15.35 9.28 -0.37
CA PHE A 53 -16.37 8.54 0.35
C PHE A 53 -17.20 7.64 -0.58
N ALA A 54 -17.52 8.11 -1.78
CA ALA A 54 -18.16 7.30 -2.82
C ALA A 54 -17.26 6.11 -3.23
N ILE A 55 -15.96 6.34 -3.43
CA ILE A 55 -14.99 5.25 -3.67
C ILE A 55 -14.99 4.25 -2.51
N PHE A 56 -14.99 4.72 -1.27
CA PHE A 56 -15.03 3.85 -0.09
C PHE A 56 -16.27 2.95 -0.09
N ILE A 57 -17.47 3.51 -0.32
CA ILE A 57 -18.71 2.74 -0.40
C ILE A 57 -18.66 1.75 -1.57
N LEU A 58 -18.23 2.19 -2.76
CA LEU A 58 -18.13 1.31 -3.93
C LEU A 58 -17.16 0.14 -3.68
N SER A 59 -16.06 0.40 -2.96
CA SER A 59 -15.08 -0.62 -2.57
C SER A 59 -15.68 -1.69 -1.64
N ILE A 60 -16.61 -1.31 -0.75
CA ILE A 60 -17.34 -2.27 0.10
C ILE A 60 -18.20 -3.20 -0.76
N PHE A 61 -18.95 -2.66 -1.72
CA PHE A 61 -19.75 -3.46 -2.64
C PHE A 61 -18.87 -4.43 -3.44
N VAL A 62 -17.76 -3.94 -4.00
CA VAL A 62 -16.81 -4.80 -4.73
C VAL A 62 -16.28 -5.91 -3.82
N GLY A 63 -15.86 -5.58 -2.60
CA GLY A 63 -15.37 -6.58 -1.63
C GLY A 63 -16.40 -7.66 -1.30
N TYR A 64 -17.67 -7.26 -1.10
CA TYR A 64 -18.77 -8.18 -0.86
C TYR A 64 -18.96 -9.16 -2.02
N TYR A 65 -19.06 -8.68 -3.27
CA TYR A 65 -19.27 -9.53 -4.44
C TYR A 65 -18.08 -10.46 -4.73
N VAL A 66 -16.85 -9.99 -4.46
CA VAL A 66 -15.63 -10.79 -4.62
C VAL A 66 -15.59 -11.97 -3.64
N VAL A 67 -15.96 -11.74 -2.38
CA VAL A 67 -15.94 -12.79 -1.34
C VAL A 67 -17.13 -13.75 -1.48
N TRP A 68 -18.30 -13.27 -1.90
CA TRP A 68 -19.50 -14.10 -2.02
C TRP A 68 -19.36 -15.21 -3.09
N SER A 69 -18.54 -14.99 -4.11
CA SER A 69 -18.43 -15.89 -5.27
C SER A 69 -17.35 -16.97 -5.13
N VAL A 70 -16.89 -17.27 -3.91
CA VAL A 70 -15.85 -18.29 -3.65
C VAL A 70 -16.44 -19.66 -3.37
N THR A 71 -15.78 -20.72 -3.85
CA THR A 71 -16.19 -22.10 -3.52
C THR A 71 -15.98 -22.40 -2.03
N PRO A 72 -16.87 -23.14 -1.35
CA PRO A 72 -16.79 -23.37 0.10
C PRO A 72 -15.46 -23.97 0.59
N ALA A 73 -14.82 -24.80 -0.23
CA ALA A 73 -13.52 -25.39 0.07
C ALA A 73 -12.38 -24.35 0.18
N LEU A 74 -12.58 -23.12 -0.29
CA LEU A 74 -11.58 -22.05 -0.30
C LEU A 74 -11.78 -21.01 0.81
N HIS A 75 -12.77 -21.14 1.71
CA HIS A 75 -12.94 -20.15 2.79
C HIS A 75 -11.70 -20.03 3.69
N THR A 76 -11.05 -21.15 4.03
CA THR A 76 -9.83 -21.13 4.85
C THR A 76 -8.64 -20.50 4.11
N PRO A 77 -8.34 -20.87 2.85
CA PRO A 77 -7.38 -20.12 2.03
C PRO A 77 -7.71 -18.65 1.84
N LEU A 78 -9.00 -18.31 1.64
CA LEU A 78 -9.46 -16.93 1.46
C LEU A 78 -9.21 -16.09 2.69
N MET A 79 -9.46 -16.65 3.89
CA MET A 79 -9.14 -16.00 5.15
C MET A 79 -7.65 -15.65 5.24
N ALA A 80 -6.77 -16.56 4.81
CA ALA A 80 -5.33 -16.31 4.77
C ALA A 80 -4.94 -15.21 3.76
N VAL A 81 -5.56 -15.20 2.56
CA VAL A 81 -5.36 -14.14 1.56
C VAL A 81 -5.79 -12.79 2.10
N THR A 82 -6.97 -12.70 2.74
CA THR A 82 -7.46 -11.42 3.29
C THR A 82 -6.55 -10.88 4.40
N ASN A 83 -5.91 -11.77 5.18
CA ASN A 83 -4.90 -11.37 6.15
C ASN A 83 -3.66 -10.77 5.46
N ALA A 84 -3.19 -11.39 4.38
CA ALA A 84 -2.07 -10.85 3.60
C ALA A 84 -2.41 -9.49 2.96
N ILE A 85 -3.60 -9.34 2.37
CA ILE A 85 -4.08 -8.09 1.75
C ILE A 85 -4.22 -6.96 2.78
N SER A 86 -4.61 -7.27 4.02
CA SER A 86 -4.71 -6.26 5.10
C SER A 86 -3.39 -5.52 5.37
N SER A 87 -2.26 -6.05 4.89
CA SER A 87 -0.94 -5.42 4.97
C SER A 87 -0.76 -4.19 4.07
N VAL A 88 -1.80 -3.68 3.42
CA VAL A 88 -1.80 -2.37 2.74
C VAL A 88 -1.32 -1.23 3.64
N ILE A 89 -1.39 -1.42 4.96
CA ILE A 89 -0.83 -0.54 5.99
C ILE A 89 0.66 -0.22 5.77
N VAL A 90 1.40 -1.09 5.06
CA VAL A 90 2.81 -0.85 4.68
C VAL A 90 3.01 0.48 3.95
N VAL A 91 2.02 0.91 3.14
CA VAL A 91 2.06 2.20 2.43
C VAL A 91 2.09 3.35 3.44
N GLY A 92 1.23 3.30 4.46
CA GLY A 92 1.21 4.30 5.53
C GLY A 92 2.49 4.31 6.36
N ALA A 93 3.07 3.14 6.64
CA ALA A 93 4.34 3.03 7.35
C ALA A 93 5.50 3.64 6.54
N LEU A 94 5.55 3.38 5.23
CA LEU A 94 6.55 3.98 4.33
C LEU A 94 6.43 5.50 4.26
N LEU A 95 5.20 6.04 4.18
CA LEU A 95 4.98 7.49 4.22
C LEU A 95 5.43 8.08 5.57
N ALA A 96 5.12 7.41 6.68
CA ALA A 96 5.55 7.83 8.01
C ALA A 96 7.08 7.82 8.19
N VAL A 97 7.80 6.88 7.58
CA VAL A 97 9.27 6.85 7.64
C VAL A 97 9.89 7.86 6.67
N GLY A 98 9.38 7.94 5.44
CA GLY A 98 9.98 8.70 4.35
C GLY A 98 9.68 10.20 4.34
N LEU A 99 8.54 10.62 4.91
CA LEU A 99 8.10 12.03 4.89
C LEU A 99 8.13 12.70 6.27
N SER A 100 8.38 11.97 7.36
CA SER A 100 8.31 12.54 8.70
C SER A 100 9.44 13.53 8.98
N LEU A 101 9.05 14.72 9.42
CA LEU A 101 9.94 15.75 9.97
C LEU A 101 10.24 15.52 11.47
N SER A 102 9.51 14.61 12.13
CA SER A 102 9.63 14.29 13.55
C SER A 102 10.22 12.90 13.75
N GLY A 103 11.29 12.81 14.56
CA GLY A 103 11.97 11.54 14.85
C GLY A 103 11.07 10.48 15.52
N TRP A 104 10.02 10.90 16.24
CA TRP A 104 9.05 9.98 16.83
C TRP A 104 8.20 9.28 15.77
N ALA A 105 7.76 10.03 14.75
CA ALA A 105 6.95 9.48 13.66
C ALA A 105 7.77 8.53 12.78
N THR A 106 9.05 8.84 12.54
CA THR A 106 10.00 7.93 11.88
C THR A 106 10.22 6.66 12.71
N GLY A 107 10.38 6.77 14.04
CA GLY A 107 10.56 5.62 14.93
C GLY A 107 9.36 4.67 14.93
N PHE A 108 8.15 5.21 15.11
CA PHE A 108 6.93 4.40 15.04
C PHE A 108 6.65 3.85 13.64
N GLY A 109 6.92 4.63 12.58
CA GLY A 109 6.83 4.18 11.19
C GLY A 109 7.76 3.01 10.90
N PHE A 110 8.98 3.02 11.44
CA PHE A 110 9.94 1.94 11.28
C PHE A 110 9.47 0.64 11.95
N ILE A 111 8.93 0.73 13.17
CA ILE A 111 8.32 -0.42 13.85
C ILE A 111 7.11 -0.94 13.06
N ALA A 112 6.25 -0.04 12.61
CA ALA A 112 5.10 -0.40 11.78
C ALA A 112 5.51 -1.09 10.48
N LEU A 113 6.61 -0.64 9.85
CA LEU A 113 7.15 -1.25 8.63
C LEU A 113 7.65 -2.68 8.87
N ILE A 114 8.32 -2.94 9.99
CA ILE A 114 8.74 -4.29 10.38
C ILE A 114 7.53 -5.20 10.59
N LEU A 115 6.54 -4.74 11.37
CA LEU A 115 5.33 -5.52 11.65
C LEU A 115 4.52 -5.78 10.37
N ALA A 116 4.37 -4.79 9.50
CA ALA A 116 3.72 -4.94 8.21
C ALA A 116 4.46 -5.96 7.34
N SER A 117 5.79 -5.92 7.30
CA SER A 117 6.60 -6.87 6.54
C SER A 117 6.38 -8.31 7.01
N VAL A 118 6.36 -8.55 8.32
CA VAL A 118 6.05 -9.89 8.87
C VAL A 118 4.67 -10.37 8.43
N ASN A 119 3.66 -9.50 8.43
CA ASN A 119 2.31 -9.85 7.99
C ASN A 119 2.25 -10.17 6.48
N ILE A 120 2.95 -9.39 5.64
CA ILE A 120 3.07 -9.64 4.19
C ILE A 120 3.69 -11.02 3.96
N PHE A 121 4.91 -11.24 4.46
CA PHE A 121 5.65 -12.47 4.18
C PHE A 121 4.98 -13.69 4.82
N GLY A 122 4.53 -13.58 6.08
CA GLY A 122 3.82 -14.66 6.77
C GLY A 122 2.49 -15.00 6.10
N GLY A 123 1.68 -13.98 5.77
CA GLY A 123 0.39 -14.15 5.13
C GLY A 123 0.49 -14.82 3.77
N PHE A 124 1.40 -14.36 2.90
CA PHE A 124 1.55 -14.93 1.56
C PHE A 124 2.21 -16.32 1.57
N LEU A 125 3.19 -16.58 2.44
CA LEU A 125 3.84 -17.90 2.53
C LEU A 125 2.84 -18.97 2.99
N VAL A 126 2.05 -18.67 4.04
CA VAL A 126 1.04 -19.61 4.54
C VAL A 126 -0.05 -19.84 3.49
N THR A 127 -0.52 -18.78 2.84
CA THR A 127 -1.50 -18.87 1.76
C THR A 127 -1.01 -19.76 0.62
N GLN A 128 0.24 -19.60 0.19
CA GLN A 128 0.82 -20.44 -0.86
C GLN A 128 0.87 -21.92 -0.45
N ARG A 129 1.24 -22.22 0.80
CA ARG A 129 1.22 -23.61 1.32
C ARG A 129 -0.20 -24.17 1.35
N MET A 130 -1.19 -23.36 1.72
CA MET A 130 -2.60 -23.76 1.72
C MET A 130 -3.13 -24.05 0.32
N LEU A 131 -2.84 -23.18 -0.66
CA LEU A 131 -3.26 -23.35 -2.05
C LEU A 131 -2.51 -24.48 -2.76
N ALA A 132 -1.25 -24.75 -2.39
CA ALA A 132 -0.47 -25.84 -2.95
C ALA A 132 -1.09 -27.22 -2.64
N MET A 133 -1.86 -27.36 -1.56
CA MET A 133 -2.58 -28.60 -1.22
C MET A 133 -3.73 -28.92 -2.19
N TYR A 134 -4.18 -27.93 -2.98
CA TYR A 134 -5.23 -28.12 -4.00
C TYR A 134 -4.66 -28.34 -5.40
N LYS A 135 -3.33 -28.22 -5.59
CA LYS A 135 -2.69 -28.57 -6.87
C LYS A 135 -2.58 -30.10 -6.98
N LYS A 136 -3.09 -30.65 -8.07
CA LYS A 136 -2.91 -32.06 -8.42
C LYS A 136 -1.41 -32.32 -8.56
N LYS A 137 -0.85 -33.32 -7.85
CA LYS A 137 0.55 -33.73 -8.07
C LYS A 137 0.74 -34.02 -9.56
N GLU A 138 1.65 -33.32 -10.22
CA GLU A 138 2.16 -33.76 -11.52
C GLU A 138 2.73 -35.17 -11.31
N LYS A 139 2.29 -36.10 -12.16
CA LYS A 139 2.76 -37.48 -12.16
C LYS A 139 4.17 -37.55 -12.70
#